data_AF-A0A3L6JC88-F1
#
_entry.id   AF-A0A3L6JC88-F1
#
_cell.length_a   1.000
_cell.length_b   1.000
_cell.length_c   1.000
_cell.angle_alpha   90.00
_cell.angle_beta   90.00
_cell.angle_gamma   90.00
#
_symmetry.space_group_name_H-M   'P 1'
#
loop_
_entity.id
_entity.type
_entity.pdbx_description
1 polymer ?
#
loop_
_entity_poly.entity_id
_entity_poly.type
_entity_poly.pdbx_seq_one_letter_code
_entity_poly.pdbx_strand_id
1 'polypeptide(L)'
;MEVSFDENIMKKLKELSEESDLSPEGVIEVVMAQFCAEKGGRVYTGRWSGGEVAGEKGMRYVVQWPFRPGFLEATGDLVKKWRMKA
;
A
#
# COMPACT_ATOMS: atom_id res chain seq x y z
N MET A 1 -1.98 -2.78 -20.60
CA MET A 1 -3.26 -3.21 -19.97
C MET A 1 -3.94 -1.95 -19.51
N GLU A 2 -5.18 -1.73 -19.91
CA GLU A 2 -5.96 -0.57 -19.48
C GLU A 2 -6.72 -0.95 -18.21
N VAL A 3 -6.62 -0.13 -17.16
CA VAL A 3 -7.28 -0.35 -15.87
C VAL A 3 -8.25 0.80 -15.64
N SER A 4 -9.53 0.48 -15.42
CA SER A 4 -10.56 1.45 -15.10
C SER A 4 -10.89 1.41 -13.61
N PHE A 5 -11.06 2.59 -13.02
CA PHE A 5 -11.46 2.75 -11.62
C PHE A 5 -12.83 3.41 -11.53
N ASP A 6 -13.59 3.06 -10.49
CA ASP A 6 -14.82 3.76 -10.14
C ASP A 6 -14.56 5.26 -9.87
N GLU A 7 -15.58 6.10 -10.08
CA GLU A 7 -15.48 7.55 -9.90
C GLU A 7 -14.98 7.95 -8.51
N ASN A 8 -15.40 7.23 -7.45
CA ASN A 8 -14.98 7.53 -6.09
C ASN A 8 -13.49 7.24 -5.88
N ILE A 9 -13.00 6.15 -6.48
CA ILE A 9 -11.58 5.79 -6.43
C ILE A 9 -10.76 6.80 -7.24
N MET A 10 -11.23 7.20 -8.42
CA MET A 10 -10.58 8.24 -9.23
C MET A 10 -10.52 9.58 -8.50
N LYS A 11 -11.58 9.97 -7.79
CA LYS A 11 -11.57 11.18 -6.96
C LYS A 11 -10.49 11.08 -5.88
N LYS A 12 -10.41 9.96 -5.15
CA LYS A 12 -9.40 9.79 -4.11
C LYS A 12 -7.97 9.78 -4.69
N LEU A 13 -7.78 9.16 -5.85
CA LEU A 13 -6.51 9.14 -6.55
C LEU A 13 -6.06 10.56 -6.93
N LYS A 14 -6.98 11.42 -7.37
CA LYS A 14 -6.70 12.82 -7.67
C LYS A 14 -6.29 13.61 -6.42
N GLU A 15 -7.00 13.42 -5.30
CA GLU A 15 -6.60 14.05 -4.02
C GLU A 15 -5.17 13.67 -3.63
N LEU A 16 -4.81 12.39 -3.72
CA LEU A 16 -3.44 11.93 -3.41
C LEU A 16 -2.40 12.46 -4.41
N SER A 17 -2.78 12.57 -5.67
CA SER A 17 -1.96 13.14 -6.74
C SER A 17 -1.64 14.62 -6.47
N GLU A 18 -2.64 15.41 -6.08
CA GLU A 18 -2.47 16.82 -5.69
C GLU A 18 -1.62 16.97 -4.42
N GLU A 19 -1.87 16.16 -3.39
CA GLU A 19 -1.12 16.18 -2.12
C GLU A 19 0.37 15.83 -2.30
N SER A 20 0.70 14.98 -3.28
CA SER A 20 2.05 14.47 -3.52
C SER A 20 2.79 15.13 -4.69
N ASP A 21 2.15 16.07 -5.40
CA ASP A 21 2.67 16.70 -6.62
C ASP A 21 3.09 15.67 -7.70
N LEU A 22 2.27 14.63 -7.86
CA LEU A 22 2.45 13.57 -8.85
C LEU A 22 1.25 13.53 -9.80
N SER A 23 1.40 12.97 -11.00
CA SER A 23 0.23 12.60 -11.81
C SER A 23 -0.50 11.39 -11.19
N PRO A 24 -1.77 11.15 -11.50
CA PRO A 24 -2.48 9.94 -11.08
C PRO A 24 -1.73 8.65 -11.43
N GLU A 25 -1.13 8.58 -12.62
CA GLU A 25 -0.31 7.45 -13.06
C GLU A 25 0.96 7.31 -12.21
N GLY A 26 1.62 8.43 -11.88
CA GLY A 26 2.79 8.42 -11.00
C GLY A 26 2.47 7.93 -9.58
N VAL A 27 1.31 8.31 -9.04
CA VAL A 27 0.84 7.78 -7.74
C VAL A 27 0.63 6.27 -7.82
N ILE A 28 -0.04 5.78 -8.87
CA ILE A 28 -0.25 4.34 -9.08
C ILE A 28 1.09 3.61 -9.15
N GLU A 29 2.04 4.13 -9.93
CA GLU A 29 3.36 3.50 -10.09
C GLU A 29 4.11 3.41 -8.76
N VAL A 30 4.16 4.51 -8.00
CA VAL A 30 4.81 4.53 -6.67
C VAL A 30 4.16 3.52 -5.73
N VAL A 31 2.83 3.55 -5.62
CA VAL A 31 2.05 2.67 -4.73
C VAL A 31 2.28 1.20 -5.09
N MET A 32 2.23 0.86 -6.39
CA MET A 32 2.42 -0.50 -6.86
C MET A 32 3.87 -0.98 -6.72
N ALA A 33 4.85 -0.11 -6.99
CA ALA A 33 6.27 -0.42 -6.78
C ALA A 33 6.55 -0.73 -5.31
N GLN A 34 6.03 0.08 -4.38
CA GLN A 34 6.18 -0.16 -2.94
C GLN A 34 5.48 -1.45 -2.52
N PHE A 35 4.25 -1.70 -2.99
CA PHE A 35 3.52 -2.92 -2.67
C PHE A 35 4.26 -4.19 -3.11
N CYS A 36 4.72 -4.22 -4.36
CA CYS A 36 5.31 -5.40 -4.99
C CYS A 36 6.77 -5.65 -4.58
N ALA A 37 7.52 -4.61 -4.25
CA ALA A 37 8.93 -4.73 -3.85
C ALA A 37 9.12 -5.12 -2.37
N GLU A 38 8.16 -4.82 -1.51
CA GLU A 38 8.29 -5.03 -0.06
C GLU A 38 8.03 -6.48 0.38
N LYS A 39 8.90 -6.98 1.27
CA LYS A 39 8.72 -8.30 1.92
C LYS A 39 7.54 -8.23 2.88
N GLY A 40 6.35 -8.62 2.42
CA GLY A 40 5.13 -8.66 3.23
C GLY A 40 3.89 -8.13 2.52
N GLY A 41 4.05 -7.44 1.38
CA GLY A 41 2.92 -7.13 0.48
C GLY A 41 2.28 -8.42 -0.01
N ARG A 42 0.99 -8.62 0.29
CA ARG A 42 0.28 -9.86 -0.06
C ARG A 42 -1.17 -9.57 -0.44
N VAL A 43 -1.67 -10.30 -1.42
CA VAL A 43 -3.10 -10.34 -1.77
C VAL A 43 -3.63 -11.71 -1.37
N TYR A 44 -4.50 -11.76 -0.37
CA TYR A 44 -5.20 -12.99 0.01
C TYR A 44 -6.53 -13.07 -0.70
N THR A 45 -6.91 -14.30 -1.07
CA THR A 45 -8.19 -14.61 -1.69
C THR A 45 -8.96 -15.57 -0.79
N GLY A 46 -10.26 -15.34 -0.69
CA GLY A 46 -11.18 -16.21 0.04
C GLY A 46 -12.56 -16.18 -0.56
N ARG A 47 -13.30 -17.28 -0.42
CA ARG A 47 -14.72 -17.29 -0.80
C ARG A 47 -15.49 -16.35 0.11
N TRP A 48 -16.40 -15.56 -0.45
CA TRP A 48 -17.30 -14.70 0.31
C TRP A 48 -18.73 -15.22 0.20
N SER A 49 -19.21 -15.82 1.30
CA SER A 49 -20.50 -16.51 1.34
C SER A 49 -21.71 -15.60 1.06
N GLY A 50 -21.58 -14.29 1.23
CA GLY A 50 -22.65 -13.31 0.94
C GLY A 50 -22.52 -12.61 -0.42
N GLY A 51 -21.54 -12.99 -1.23
CA GLY A 51 -21.22 -12.29 -2.49
C GLY A 51 -21.73 -12.98 -3.74
N GLU A 52 -22.61 -13.98 -3.62
CA GLU A 52 -23.13 -14.67 -4.80
C GLU A 52 -24.14 -13.81 -5.55
N VAL A 53 -23.89 -13.58 -6.83
CA VAL A 53 -24.77 -12.81 -7.72
C VAL A 53 -24.90 -13.59 -9.02
N ALA A 54 -26.15 -13.80 -9.47
CA ALA A 54 -26.45 -14.52 -10.72
C ALA A 54 -25.76 -15.90 -10.85
N GLY A 55 -25.56 -16.61 -9.73
CA GLY A 55 -24.91 -17.93 -9.68
C GLY A 55 -23.38 -17.89 -9.67
N GLU A 56 -22.77 -16.71 -9.71
CA GLU A 56 -21.32 -16.55 -9.57
C GLU A 56 -20.93 -16.30 -8.12
N LYS A 57 -20.04 -17.15 -7.58
CA LYS A 57 -19.60 -17.05 -6.19
C LYS A 57 -18.69 -15.84 -6.00
N GLY A 58 -19.08 -14.98 -5.07
CA GLY A 58 -18.25 -13.86 -4.65
C GLY A 58 -16.90 -14.30 -4.09
N MET A 59 -15.86 -13.56 -4.47
CA MET A 59 -14.53 -13.66 -3.89
C MET A 59 -14.25 -12.41 -3.09
N ARG A 60 -13.64 -12.57 -1.92
CA ARG A 60 -13.06 -11.48 -1.15
C ARG A 60 -11.57 -11.44 -1.42
N TYR A 61 -11.10 -10.26 -1.79
CA TYR A 61 -9.69 -9.93 -1.92
C TYR A 61 -9.28 -9.09 -0.72
N VAL A 62 -8.25 -9.51 0.01
CA VAL A 62 -7.70 -8.77 1.14
C VAL A 62 -6.27 -8.37 0.78
N VAL A 63 -6.04 -7.07 0.66
CA VAL A 63 -4.72 -6.52 0.40
C VAL A 63 -4.05 -6.23 1.74
N GLN A 64 -2.99 -6.96 2.05
CA GLN A 64 -2.12 -6.68 3.19
C GLN A 64 -0.98 -5.79 2.71
N TRP A 65 -1.03 -4.51 3.11
CA TRP A 65 0.12 -3.63 2.99
C TRP A 65 1.16 -4.00 4.05
N PRO A 66 2.45 -4.04 3.70
CA PRO A 66 3.50 -4.19 4.69
C PRO A 66 3.50 -2.91 5.52
N PHE A 67 2.84 -2.94 6.68
CA PHE A 67 3.09 -1.95 7.71
C PHE A 67 4.54 -2.13 8.15
N ARG A 68 5.48 -1.35 7.59
CA ARG A 68 6.70 -1.10 8.35
C ARG A 68 6.36 0.00 9.35
N PRO A 69 6.28 -0.34 10.64
CA PRO A 69 7.13 0.40 11.55
C PRO A 69 7.97 -0.58 12.36
N GLY A 70 9.25 -0.61 12.02
CA GLY A 70 10.31 -0.78 13.00
C GLY A 70 11.27 0.37 12.81
N PHE A 71 10.98 1.52 13.40
CA PHE A 71 11.98 2.58 13.59
C PHE A 71 12.31 2.64 15.08
N LEU A 72 13.62 2.71 15.39
CA LEU A 72 14.11 2.91 16.74
C LEU A 72 14.54 4.37 16.86
N GLU A 73 13.81 5.16 17.66
CA GLU A 73 14.21 6.52 18.00
C GLU A 73 15.33 6.47 19.03
N ALA A 74 16.56 6.58 18.55
CA ALA A 74 17.75 6.49 19.38
C ALA A 74 18.01 7.84 20.07
N THR A 75 18.04 7.82 21.40
CA THR A 75 18.43 8.97 22.21
C THR A 75 19.92 9.32 21.99
N GLY A 76 20.31 10.56 22.28
CA GLY A 76 21.67 11.03 22.02
C GLY A 76 22.77 10.20 22.70
N ASP A 77 22.49 9.60 23.85
CA ASP A 77 23.34 8.65 24.56
C ASP A 77 23.45 7.28 23.86
N LEU A 78 22.36 6.76 23.27
CA LEU A 78 22.39 5.57 22.42
C LEU A 78 23.21 5.82 21.15
N VAL A 79 23.01 6.97 20.51
CA VAL A 79 23.79 7.39 19.34
C VAL A 79 25.27 7.54 19.70
N LYS A 80 25.59 8.18 20.84
CA LYS A 80 26.96 8.35 21.34
C LYS A 80 27.62 7.02 21.71
N LYS A 81 26.84 6.06 22.22
CA LYS A 81 27.30 4.69 22.50
C LYS A 81 27.63 3.92 21.22
N TRP A 82 26.87 4.12 20.15
CA TRP A 82 27.02 3.36 18.90
C TRP A 82 27.99 3.96 17.90
N ARG A 83 28.19 5.29 17.91
CA ARG A 83 29.25 5.92 17.11
C ARG A 83 30.61 5.50 17.71
N MET A 84 31.26 4.51 17.11
CA MET A 84 32.67 4.25 17.41
C MET A 84 33.47 5.51 17.06
N LYS A 85 34.22 6.00 18.06
CA LYS A 85 34.93 7.29 18.03
C LYS A 85 35.89 7.39 16.85
N ALA A 86 35.91 8.55 16.20
CA ALA A 86 37.18 9.15 15.77
C ALA A 86 37.68 10.03 16.92
#